data_AF-A0A495JGC2-F1
#
_entry.id   AF-A0A495JGC2-F1
#
_cell.length_a   1.000
_cell.length_b   1.000
_cell.length_c   1.000
_cell.angle_alpha   90.00
_cell.angle_beta   90.00
_cell.angle_gamma   90.00
#
_symmetry.space_group_name_H-M   'P 1'
#
loop_
_entity.id
_entity.type
_entity.pdbx_description
1 polymer ?
#
loop_
_entity_poly.entity_id
_entity_poly.type
_entity_poly.pdbx_seq_one_letter_code
_entity_poly.pdbx_strand_id
1 'polypeptide(L)' 'MARQTDVRPVVKLKSTAGTGYTYVTRKNRRNDPDRLVLRKYDPLVRRHVDFREER' A
#
# COMPACT_ATOMS: atom_id res chain seq x y z
N MET A 1 2.61 27.84 -2.20
CA MET A 1 1.50 27.00 -1.72
C MET A 1 2.07 25.85 -0.90
N ALA A 2 1.92 25.89 0.42
CA ALA A 2 2.29 24.74 1.26
C ALA A 2 1.32 23.61 0.91
N ARG A 3 1.81 22.51 0.31
CA ARG A 3 1.00 21.29 0.14
C ARG A 3 0.61 20.84 1.54
N GLN A 4 -0.64 21.10 1.94
CA GLN A 4 -1.18 20.60 3.19
C GLN A 4 -0.93 19.09 3.17
N THR A 5 -0.04 18.65 4.05
CA THR A 5 0.40 17.26 4.05
C THR A 5 -0.77 16.47 4.58
N ASP A 6 -1.58 15.91 3.67
CA ASP A 6 -2.79 15.16 4.01
C ASP A 6 -2.44 14.17 5.11
N VAL A 7 -3.20 14.19 6.21
CA VAL A 7 -2.96 13.31 7.34
C VAL A 7 -3.26 11.85 6.94
N ARG A 8 -4.14 11.66 5.97
CA ARG A 8 -4.54 10.35 5.42
C ARG A 8 -4.26 10.27 3.91
N PRO A 9 -2.98 10.25 3.48
CA PRO A 9 -2.64 10.12 2.08
C PRO A 9 -3.17 8.81 1.48
N VAL A 10 -3.50 8.87 0.19
CA VAL A 10 -3.73 7.67 -0.62
C VAL A 10 -2.37 7.02 -0.91
N VAL A 11 -2.26 5.74 -0.58
CA VAL A 11 -1.07 4.91 -0.78
C VAL A 11 -1.40 3.72 -1.67
N LYS A 12 -0.41 3.30 -2.46
CA LYS A 12 -0.49 2.11 -3.30
C LYS A 12 0.25 0.97 -2.61
N LEU A 13 -0.35 -0.21 -2.57
CA LEU A 13 0.26 -1.43 -2.05
C LEU A 13 0.50 -2.36 -3.22
N LYS A 14 1.74 -2.71 -3.51
CA LYS A 14 2.14 -3.56 -4.62
C LYS A 14 2.44 -4.98 -4.14
N SER A 15 1.97 -5.96 -4.90
CA SER A 15 2.22 -7.38 -4.64
C SER A 15 3.71 -7.68 -4.65
N THR A 16 4.22 -8.35 -3.61
CA THR A 16 5.60 -8.85 -3.59
C THR A 16 5.81 -10.05 -4.50
N ALA A 17 4.75 -10.62 -5.07
CA ALA A 17 4.84 -11.74 -5.99
C ALA A 17 5.26 -11.33 -7.42
N GLY A 18 5.54 -10.05 -7.66
CA GLY A 18 6.06 -9.56 -8.95
C GLY A 18 5.00 -9.46 -10.07
N THR A 19 3.72 -9.64 -9.74
CA THR A 19 2.61 -9.61 -10.70
C THR A 19 2.24 -8.21 -11.20
N GLY A 20 2.73 -7.16 -10.51
CA GLY A 20 2.31 -5.78 -10.75
C GLY A 20 0.92 -5.44 -10.22
N TYR A 21 0.22 -6.40 -9.57
CA TYR A 21 -1.07 -6.11 -8.96
C TYR A 21 -0.92 -5.14 -7.79
N THR A 22 -1.81 -4.15 -7.76
CA THR A 22 -1.71 -3.05 -6.80
C THR A 22 -3.07 -2.76 -6.17
N TYR A 23 -3.10 -2.64 -4.85
CA TYR A 23 -4.23 -2.11 -4.11
C TYR A 23 -4.04 -0.63 -3.81
N VAL A 24 -5.14 0.12 -3.74
CA VAL A 24 -5.13 1.51 -3.31
C VAL A 24 -5.85 1.60 -1.98
N THR A 25 -5.24 2.24 -1.00
CA THR A 25 -5.85 2.48 0.32
C THR A 25 -5.46 3.85 0.84
N ARG A 26 -6.12 4.31 1.90
CA ARG A 26 -5.68 5.48 2.66
C ARG A 26 -5.05 4.98 3.95
N LYS A 27 -3.90 5.53 4.33
CA LYS A 27 -3.28 5.26 5.64
C LYS A 27 -3.11 6.54 6.41
N ASN A 28 -3.16 6.51 7.73
CA ASN A 28 -2.85 7.67 8.54
C ASN A 28 -1.34 7.74 8.79
N ARG A 29 -0.65 8.70 8.15
CA ARG A 29 0.81 8.84 8.25
C ARG A 29 1.32 9.17 9.66
N ARG A 30 0.44 9.62 10.56
CA ARG A 30 0.81 9.92 11.96
C ARG A 30 0.86 8.67 12.83
N ASN A 31 -0.03 7.71 12.57
CA ASN A 31 -0.07 6.47 13.34
C ASN A 31 0.91 5.46 12.76
N ASP A 32 1.00 5.39 11.43
CA ASP A 32 1.84 4.45 10.69
C ASP A 32 2.84 5.22 9.80
N PRO A 33 3.93 5.75 10.38
CA PRO A 33 4.93 6.52 9.63
C PRO A 33 5.71 5.65 8.63
N ASP A 34 5.91 4.37 8.96
CA ASP A 34 6.66 3.41 8.15
C ASP A 34 5.88 2.90 6.94
N ARG A 35 6.57 2.16 6.05
CA ARG A 35 5.95 1.55 4.87
C ARG A 35 5.00 0.43 5.30
N LEU A 36 3.75 0.50 4.86
CA LEU A 36 2.75 -0.51 5.18
C LEU A 36 3.09 -1.85 4.50
N VAL A 37 3.01 -2.94 5.26
CA VAL A 37 3.07 -4.32 4.73
C VAL A 37 1.82 -5.04 5.18
N LEU A 38 1.02 -5.52 4.21
CA LEU A 38 -0.22 -6.23 4.48
C LEU A 38 -0.28 -7.52 3.69
N ARG A 39 -0.71 -8.62 4.33
CA ARG A 39 -1.00 -9.86 3.62
C ARG A 39 -2.38 -9.76 2.95
N LYS A 40 -2.41 -9.78 1.62
CA LYS A 40 -3.65 -9.70 0.81
C LYS A 40 -3.64 -10.72 -0.31
N TYR A 41 -4.83 -11.05 -0.80
CA TYR A 41 -5.00 -11.96 -1.92
C TYR A 41 -4.46 -11.32 -3.20
N ASP A 42 -3.62 -12.02 -3.94
CA ASP A 42 -3.23 -11.63 -5.30
C ASP A 42 -4.05 -12.48 -6.29
N PRO A 43 -4.91 -11.87 -7.13
CA PRO A 43 -5.75 -12.61 -8.08
C PRO A 43 -4.95 -13.25 -9.22
N LEU A 44 -3.75 -12.76 -9.54
CA LEU A 44 -2.91 -13.32 -10.61
C LEU A 44 -2.19 -14.60 -10.15
N VAL A 45 -1.73 -14.65 -8.91
CA VAL A 45 -1.07 -15.85 -8.34
C VAL A 45 -2.01 -16.72 -7.51
N ARG A 46 -3.27 -16.28 -7.36
CA ARG A 46 -4.36 -16.97 -6.65
C ARG A 46 -4.01 -17.38 -5.22
N ARG A 47 -3.23 -16.56 -4.53
CA ARG A 47 -2.79 -16.84 -3.15
C ARG A 47 -2.65 -15.54 -2.36
N HIS A 48 -2.69 -15.65 -1.03
CA HIS A 48 -2.37 -14.51 -0.17
C HIS A 48 -0.86 -14.32 -0.12
N VAL A 49 -0.42 -13.12 -0.49
CA VAL A 49 0.98 -12.70 -0.48
C VAL A 49 1.11 -11.38 0.26
N ASP A 50 2.33 -11.00 0.57
CA ASP A 50 2.58 -9.70 1.15
C ASP A 50 2.45 -8.61 0.08
N PHE A 51 1.83 -7.51 0.46
CA PHE A 51 1.71 -6.30 -0.33
C PHE A 51 2.44 -5.20 0.41
N ARG A 52 3.36 -4.53 -0.28
CA ARG A 52 4.19 -3.46 0.29
C ARG A 52 3.81 -2.12 -0.28
N GLU A 53 3.82 -1.09 0.55
CA GLU A 53 3.62 0.28 0.11
C GLU A 53 4.67 0.72 -0.91
N GLU A 54 4.18 1.10 -2.08
CA GLU A 54 4.93 1.75 -3.15
C GLU A 54 4.59 3.25 -3.10
N ARG A 55 5.64 4.07 -2.97
CA ARG A 55 5.56 5.52 -2.84
C ARG A 55 5.87 6.20 -4.17
#